data_AF-A0A699VB37-F1
#
_entry.id   AF-A0A699VB37-F1
#
_cell.length_a   1.000
_cell.length_b   1.000
_cell.length_c   1.000
_cell.angle_alpha   90.00
_cell.angle_beta   90.00
_cell.angle_gamma   90.00
#
_symmetry.space_group_name_H-M   'P 1'
#
loop_
_entity.id
_entity.type
_entity.pdbx_description
1 polymer ?
#
loop_
_entity_poly.entity_id
_entity_poly.type
_entity_poly.pdbx_seq_one_letter_code
_entity_poly.pdbx_strand_id
1 'polypeptide(L)'
;MMCTKMVPGVEDRVEKFIGGLPDNIKGNVIAVEPTRLQDAVWISNNLIDQKLKGYAVKNAENKRQNIGSQNVIRAYMACNNERKSYNELLPLCNK
;
A
#
# COMPACT_ATOMS: atom_id res chain seq x y z
N MET A 1 13.00 26.02 41.63
CA MET A 1 13.07 26.24 40.16
C MET A 1 11.68 26.01 39.60
N MET A 2 10.96 27.08 39.26
CA MET A 2 9.60 26.98 38.71
C MET A 2 9.72 26.79 37.19
N CYS A 3 9.33 25.62 36.69
CA CYS A 3 9.30 25.37 35.25
C CYS A 3 8.10 26.08 34.64
N THR A 4 8.30 27.26 34.08
CA THR A 4 7.29 27.96 33.29
C THR A 4 7.05 27.18 32.01
N LYS A 5 5.93 26.46 31.91
CA LYS A 5 5.53 25.79 30.67
C LYS A 5 5.09 26.86 29.66
N MET A 6 5.93 27.17 28.69
CA MET A 6 5.53 27.99 27.54
C MET A 6 4.59 27.18 26.64
N VAL A 7 3.48 27.80 26.22
CA VAL A 7 2.57 27.19 25.25
C VAL A 7 3.20 27.30 23.87
N PRO A 8 3.37 26.20 23.12
CA PRO A 8 3.93 26.24 21.79
C PRO A 8 3.00 26.96 20.81
N GLY A 9 3.61 27.77 19.94
CA GLY A 9 2.95 28.50 18.86
C GLY A 9 2.28 27.57 17.85
N VAL A 10 1.46 28.14 16.97
CA VAL A 10 0.73 27.35 15.96
C VAL A 10 1.67 26.68 14.95
N GLU A 11 2.73 27.38 14.55
CA GLU A 11 3.76 26.87 13.64
C GLU A 11 4.51 25.68 14.26
N ASP A 12 4.97 25.82 15.51
CA ASP A 12 5.64 24.74 16.26
C ASP A 12 4.78 23.46 16.34
N ARG A 13 3.46 23.62 16.52
CA ARG A 13 2.53 22.48 16.55
C ARG A 13 2.41 21.79 15.20
N VAL A 14 2.39 22.57 14.10
CA VAL A 14 2.34 22.02 12.74
C VAL A 14 3.63 21.28 12.42
N GLU A 15 4.78 21.90 12.70
CA GLU A 15 6.09 21.29 12.46
C GLU A 15 6.28 20.00 13.27
N LYS A 16 5.91 20.02 14.56
CA LYS A 16 5.96 18.83 15.41
C LYS A 16 5.06 17.70 14.88
N PHE A 17 3.88 18.04 14.36
CA PHE A 17 2.99 17.05 13.74
C PHE A 17 3.62 16.47 12.46
N ILE A 18 4.09 17.32 11.54
CA ILE A 18 4.75 16.90 10.29
C ILE A 18 6.01 16.06 10.58
N GLY A 19 6.76 16.43 11.62
CA GLY A 19 7.95 15.71 12.06
C GLY A 19 7.67 14.28 12.55
N GLY A 20 6.47 14.00 13.04
CA GLY A 20 6.02 12.67 13.47
C GLY A 20 5.41 11.81 12.36
N LEU A 21 5.27 12.32 11.14
CA LEU A 21 4.69 11.57 10.02
C LEU A 21 5.70 10.61 9.38
N PRO A 22 5.23 9.47 8.84
CA PRO A 22 6.07 8.59 8.04
C PRO A 22 6.48 9.28 6.72
N ASP A 23 7.70 9.00 6.26
CA ASP A 23 8.33 9.69 5.12
C ASP A 23 7.50 9.64 3.82
N ASN A 24 6.77 8.55 3.64
CA ASN A 24 5.89 8.32 2.48
C ASN A 24 4.70 9.28 2.39
N ILE A 25 4.36 9.98 3.47
CA ILE A 25 3.28 10.97 3.55
C ILE A 25 3.86 12.36 3.81
N LYS A 26 4.91 12.43 4.64
CA LYS A 26 5.55 13.68 5.08
C LYS A 26 5.88 14.62 3.93
N GLY A 27 6.54 14.13 2.87
CA GLY A 27 6.90 14.96 1.71
C GLY A 27 5.68 15.58 1.01
N ASN A 28 4.58 14.82 0.91
CA ASN A 28 3.34 15.32 0.29
C ASN A 28 2.64 16.35 1.19
N VAL A 29 2.66 16.17 2.51
CA VAL A 29 2.08 17.15 3.45
C VAL A 29 2.89 18.46 3.44
N ILE A 30 4.21 18.38 3.40
CA ILE A 30 5.10 19.57 3.29
C ILE A 30 4.79 20.35 2.01
N ALA A 31 4.60 19.65 0.88
CA ALA A 31 4.31 20.29 -0.40
C ALA A 31 2.99 21.08 -0.43
N VAL A 32 2.03 20.74 0.44
CA VAL A 32 0.74 21.43 0.55
C VAL A 32 0.82 22.64 1.51
N GLU A 33 1.91 22.77 2.27
CA GLU A 33 2.19 23.90 3.15
C GLU A 33 1.03 24.26 4.10
N PRO A 34 0.61 23.32 4.99
CA PRO A 34 -0.53 23.55 5.87
C PRO A 34 -0.25 24.66 6.88
N THR A 35 -1.14 25.65 6.95
CA THR A 35 -1.02 26.78 7.87
C THR A 35 -1.55 26.47 9.27
N ARG A 36 -2.44 25.47 9.38
CA ARG A 36 -3.05 25.03 10.64
C ARG A 36 -2.82 23.55 10.88
N LEU A 37 -2.75 23.19 12.16
CA LEU A 37 -2.63 21.79 12.59
C LEU A 37 -3.79 20.92 12.05
N GLN A 38 -5.01 21.46 12.01
CA GLN A 38 -6.17 20.74 11.49
C GLN A 38 -6.02 20.40 9.99
N ASP A 39 -5.44 21.32 9.22
CA ASP A 39 -5.20 21.10 7.78
C ASP A 39 -4.16 19.99 7.60
N ALA A 40 -3.05 20.04 8.35
CA ALA A 40 -2.03 18.99 8.32
C ALA A 40 -2.60 17.61 8.65
N VAL A 41 -3.48 17.52 9.66
CA VAL A 41 -4.19 16.27 10.02
C VAL A 41 -5.12 15.82 8.90
N TRP A 42 -5.92 16.73 8.34
CA TRP A 42 -6.85 16.43 7.26
C TRP A 42 -6.14 15.90 6.02
N ILE A 43 -5.07 16.59 5.57
CA ILE A 43 -4.28 16.21 4.40
C ILE A 43 -3.65 14.83 4.62
N SER A 44 -3.05 14.59 5.78
CA SER A 44 -2.43 13.31 6.12
C SER A 44 -3.43 12.16 6.04
N ASN A 45 -4.62 12.33 6.62
CA ASN A 45 -5.68 11.33 6.59
C ASN A 45 -6.18 11.05 5.16
N ASN A 46 -6.30 12.09 4.33
CA ASN A 46 -6.72 11.95 2.94
C ASN A 46 -5.69 11.14 2.13
N LEU A 47 -4.40 11.39 2.34
CA LEU A 47 -3.31 10.65 1.69
C LEU A 47 -3.26 9.17 2.11
N ILE A 48 -3.54 8.88 3.38
CA ILE A 48 -3.66 7.50 3.88
C ILE A 48 -4.83 6.80 3.22
N ASP A 49 -6.01 7.43 3.20
CA ASP A 49 -7.22 6.87 2.61
C ASP A 49 -7.06 6.60 1.11
N GLN A 50 -6.44 7.53 0.37
CA GLN A 50 -6.13 7.32 -1.05
C GLN A 50 -5.21 6.14 -1.29
N LYS A 51 -4.13 6.00 -0.49
CA LYS A 51 -3.23 4.84 -0.59
C LYS A 51 -3.95 3.55 -0.25
N LEU A 52 -4.78 3.53 0.79
CA LEU A 52 -5.54 2.35 1.21
C LEU A 52 -6.52 1.90 0.12
N LYS A 53 -7.25 2.84 -0.49
CA LYS A 53 -8.11 2.58 -1.65
C LYS A 53 -7.32 2.02 -2.83
N GLY A 54 -6.15 2.60 -3.13
CA GLY A 54 -5.24 2.09 -4.17
C GLY A 54 -4.82 0.63 -3.93
N TYR A 55 -4.48 0.28 -2.68
CA TYR A 55 -4.14 -1.10 -2.31
C TYR A 55 -5.33 -2.05 -2.41
N ALA A 56 -6.53 -1.64 -1.99
CA ALA A 56 -7.73 -2.46 -2.11
C ALA A 56 -8.05 -2.80 -3.58
N VAL A 57 -7.94 -1.81 -4.47
CA VAL A 57 -8.12 -2.01 -5.92
C VAL A 57 -7.05 -2.96 -6.48
N LYS A 58 -5.77 -2.72 -6.16
CA LYS A 58 -4.66 -3.57 -6.63
C LYS A 58 -4.81 -5.02 -6.14
N ASN A 59 -5.24 -5.21 -4.90
CA ASN A 59 -5.45 -6.53 -4.32
C ASN A 59 -6.61 -7.28 -4.99
N ALA A 60 -7.69 -6.55 -5.34
CA ALA A 60 -8.79 -7.13 -6.11
C ALA A 60 -8.35 -7.58 -7.51
N GLU A 61 -7.53 -6.78 -8.20
CA GLU A 61 -6.92 -7.15 -9.49
C GLU A 61 -6.04 -8.41 -9.37
N ASN A 62 -5.13 -8.44 -8.39
CA ASN A 62 -4.23 -9.57 -8.15
C ASN A 62 -4.99 -10.86 -7.81
N LYS A 63 -6.10 -10.76 -7.06
CA LYS A 63 -6.97 -11.91 -6.76
C LYS A 63 -7.63 -12.48 -8.02
N ARG A 64 -8.11 -11.61 -8.92
CA ARG A 64 -8.69 -12.04 -10.21
C ARG A 64 -7.65 -12.73 -11.11
N GLN A 65 -6.42 -12.21 -11.13
CA GLN A 65 -5.31 -12.86 -11.85
C GLN A 65 -4.96 -14.22 -11.24
N ASN A 66 -4.87 -14.34 -9.91
CA ASN A 66 -4.54 -15.59 -9.25
C ASN A 66 -5.58 -16.69 -9.53
N ILE A 67 -6.88 -16.36 -9.51
CA ILE A 67 -7.95 -17.30 -9.92
C ILE A 67 -7.77 -17.76 -11.38
N GLY A 68 -7.41 -16.85 -12.28
CA GLY A 68 -7.08 -17.18 -13.67
C GLY A 68 -5.91 -18.17 -13.76
N SER A 69 -4.82 -17.90 -13.05
CA SER A 69 -3.66 -18.80 -12.98
C SER A 69 -4.00 -20.17 -12.38
N GLN A 70 -4.82 -20.21 -11.33
CA GLN A 70 -5.29 -21.45 -10.71
C GLN A 70 -6.15 -22.28 -11.68
N ASN A 71 -7.01 -21.63 -12.46
CA ASN A 71 -7.85 -22.29 -13.46
C ASN A 71 -7.02 -22.86 -14.62
N VAL A 72 -5.96 -22.17 -15.05
CA VAL A 72 -5.02 -22.67 -16.06
C VAL A 72 -4.27 -23.91 -15.55
N ILE A 73 -3.74 -23.88 -14.32
CA ILE A 73 -3.08 -25.03 -13.69
C ILE A 73 -4.05 -26.21 -13.56
N ARG A 74 -5.31 -25.96 -13.18
CA ARG A 74 -6.36 -26.98 -13.06
C ARG A 74 -6.70 -27.61 -14.42
N ALA A 75 -6.83 -26.80 -15.47
CA ALA A 75 -7.07 -27.29 -16.83
C ALA A 75 -5.90 -28.14 -17.33
N TYR A 76 -4.66 -27.69 -17.09
CA TYR A 76 -3.46 -28.47 -17.41
C TYR A 76 -3.46 -29.83 -16.70
N MET A 77 -3.74 -29.89 -15.39
CA MET A 77 -3.78 -31.17 -14.67
C MET A 77 -4.94 -32.07 -15.13
N ALA A 78 -6.12 -31.52 -15.41
CA ALA A 78 -7.27 -32.28 -15.90
C ALA A 78 -6.98 -32.92 -17.27
N CYS A 79 -6.43 -32.17 -18.22
CA CYS A 79 -6.07 -32.68 -19.54
C CYS A 79 -4.91 -33.71 -19.49
N ASN A 80 -3.99 -33.58 -18.53
CA ASN A 80 -2.89 -34.54 -18.37
C ASN A 80 -3.33 -35.86 -17.71
N ASN A 81 -4.37 -35.84 -16.86
CA ASN A 81 -4.88 -37.06 -16.22
C ASN A 81 -5.63 -37.98 -17.20
N GLU A 82 -6.13 -37.45 -18.32
CA GLU A 82 -6.74 -38.23 -19.41
C GLU A 82 -5.69 -38.85 -20.36
N ARG A 83 -4.41 -38.46 -20.27
CA ARG A 83 -3.33 -38.90 -21.18
C ARG A 83 -2.23 -39.68 -20.47
N LYS A 84 -2.57 -40.55 -19.52
CA LYS A 84 -1.60 -41.52 -18.96
C LYS A 84 -1.22 -42.59 -19.99
N SER A 85 -0.26 -42.24 -20.86
CA SER A 85 0.64 -43.19 -21.48
C SER A 85 1.99 -42.50 -21.73
N TYR A 86 2.92 -42.81 -20.84
CA TYR A 86 4.37 -42.62 -20.86
C TYR A 86 5.00 -41.21 -20.73
N ASN A 87 5.68 -41.09 -19.58
CA ASN A 87 6.99 -40.49 -19.32
C ASN A 87 7.12 -38.95 -19.19
N GLU A 88 7.57 -38.58 -17.97
CA GLU A 88 8.36 -37.38 -17.61
C GLU A 88 8.15 -36.11 -18.45
N LEU A 89 7.31 -35.21 -17.98
CA LEU A 89 7.31 -33.82 -18.44
C LEU A 89 8.04 -32.96 -17.41
N LEU A 90 9.36 -32.84 -17.60
CA LEU A 90 10.18 -31.79 -17.00
C LEU A 90 9.53 -30.43 -17.30
N PRO A 91 9.35 -29.55 -16.29
CA PRO A 91 8.80 -28.22 -16.53
C PRO A 91 9.79 -27.45 -17.40
N LEU A 92 9.38 -27.08 -18.61
CA LEU A 92 10.17 -26.23 -19.49
C LEU A 92 10.18 -24.80 -18.89
N CYS A 93 11.21 -24.51 -18.10
CA CYS A 93 11.53 -23.13 -17.74
C CYS A 93 12.05 -22.40 -18.98
N ASN A 94 11.31 -21.39 -19.44
CA ASN A 94 11.82 -20.45 -20.43
C ASN A 94 12.77 -19.43 -19.78
N LYS A 95 13.80 -19.05 -20.53
CA LYS A 95 14.95 -18.22 -20.17
C LYS A 95 14.61 -16.74 -19.96
#